data_AF-A0A2G5FP34-F1
#
_entry.id   AF-A0A2G5FP34-F1
#
_cell.length_a   1.000
_cell.length_b   1.000
_cell.length_c   1.000
_cell.angle_alpha   90.00
_cell.angle_beta   90.00
_cell.angle_gamma   90.00
#
_symmetry.space_group_name_H-M   'P 1'
#
loop_
_entity.id
_entity.type
_entity.pdbx_description
1 polymer ?
#
loop_
_entity_poly.entity_id
_entity_poly.type
_entity_poly.pdbx_seq_one_letter_code
_entity_poly.pdbx_strand_id
1 'polypeptide(L)'
;MTQELARPATTPAEVTRDTNNLYEVWGDTVDSRHLVLAILVSSVVSLGTYALALWILAGILDSAQMAKAYAMLFGILGCLAGGTISALLFKPKRDVIEHAADPAFREQVVNDLLKEYGSLGRLEETSPEVIAELRDLGLYELFRDAELREQTAPSAADAGVDASLQPSGGRS
;
A
#
# COMPACT_ATOMS: atom_id res chain seq x y z
N MET A 1 -37.33 -19.17 -29.61
CA MET A 1 -37.46 -18.82 -28.18
C MET A 1 -36.58 -19.80 -27.40
N THR A 2 -35.52 -19.29 -26.79
CA THR A 2 -34.86 -19.76 -25.54
C THR A 2 -34.34 -21.20 -25.46
N GLN A 3 -33.04 -21.40 -25.62
CA GLN A 3 -32.08 -21.54 -24.50
C GLN A 3 -30.74 -22.00 -25.09
N GLU A 4 -29.86 -21.05 -25.37
CA GLU A 4 -28.43 -21.36 -25.45
C GLU A 4 -27.90 -21.45 -24.02
N LEU A 5 -27.29 -22.59 -23.74
CA LEU A 5 -26.67 -22.97 -22.47
C LEU A 5 -25.59 -21.94 -22.11
N ALA A 6 -25.96 -20.97 -21.27
CA ALA A 6 -25.00 -20.13 -20.57
C ALA A 6 -24.14 -21.05 -19.69
N ARG A 7 -22.97 -21.43 -20.22
CA ARG A 7 -21.87 -22.00 -19.46
C ARG A 7 -21.60 -21.05 -18.29
N PRO A 8 -21.78 -21.45 -17.03
CA PRO A 8 -21.35 -20.62 -15.92
C PRO A 8 -19.85 -20.42 -16.09
N ALA A 9 -19.42 -19.16 -16.21
CA ALA A 9 -18.03 -18.80 -16.13
C ALA A 9 -17.51 -19.45 -14.85
N THR A 10 -16.57 -20.38 -14.98
CA THR A 10 -15.83 -20.94 -13.85
C THR A 10 -15.19 -19.76 -13.13
N THR A 11 -15.81 -19.36 -12.01
CA THR A 11 -15.19 -18.49 -11.02
C THR A 11 -13.82 -19.10 -10.72
N PRO A 12 -12.71 -18.39 -10.95
CA PRO A 12 -11.40 -18.89 -10.57
C PRO A 12 -11.50 -19.22 -9.10
N ALA A 13 -11.15 -20.46 -8.75
CA ALA A 13 -11.20 -20.99 -7.40
C ALA A 13 -10.91 -19.88 -6.39
N GLU A 14 -11.93 -19.53 -5.61
CA GLU A 14 -11.80 -18.59 -4.50
C GLU A 14 -10.75 -19.19 -3.58
N VAL A 15 -9.50 -18.73 -3.75
CA VAL A 15 -8.41 -19.06 -2.87
C VAL A 15 -8.82 -18.43 -1.55
N THR A 16 -9.43 -19.23 -0.67
CA THR A 16 -9.70 -18.88 0.72
C THR A 16 -8.35 -18.60 1.37
N ARG A 17 -7.86 -17.38 1.22
CA ARG A 17 -6.71 -16.89 1.95
C ARG A 17 -7.23 -16.67 3.36
N ASP A 18 -6.77 -17.48 4.31
CA ASP A 18 -7.00 -17.27 5.74
C ASP A 18 -6.36 -15.92 6.15
N THR A 19 -7.07 -14.82 5.88
CA THR A 19 -6.65 -13.45 6.22
C THR A 19 -7.00 -13.08 7.66
N ASN A 20 -7.60 -14.01 8.40
CA ASN A 20 -8.20 -13.77 9.71
C ASN A 20 -7.17 -13.56 10.84
N ASN A 21 -5.90 -13.35 10.50
CA ASN A 21 -4.82 -13.27 11.48
C ASN A 21 -3.67 -12.30 11.10
N LEU A 22 -3.97 -11.31 10.27
CA LEU A 22 -3.05 -10.25 9.90
C LEU A 22 -3.25 -9.05 10.85
N TYR A 23 -2.16 -8.50 11.37
CA TYR A 23 -2.12 -7.32 12.23
C TYR A 23 -1.28 -6.23 11.58
N GLU A 24 -1.76 -4.99 11.64
CA GLU A 24 -0.99 -3.83 11.19
C GLU A 24 -0.06 -3.36 12.32
N VAL A 25 1.25 -3.39 12.05
CA VAL A 25 2.29 -2.94 12.97
C VAL A 25 3.17 -1.96 12.22
N TRP A 26 3.20 -0.70 12.67
CA TRP A 26 4.05 0.35 12.07
C TRP A 26 3.83 0.52 10.56
N GLY A 27 2.57 0.42 10.10
CA GLY A 27 2.20 0.57 8.69
C GLY A 27 2.58 -0.62 7.80
N ASP A 28 3.06 -1.73 8.38
CA ASP A 28 3.26 -3.00 7.70
C ASP A 28 2.29 -4.07 8.22
N THR A 29 1.92 -5.02 7.37
CA THR A 29 0.98 -6.09 7.72
C THR A 29 1.71 -7.37 8.07
N VAL A 30 1.59 -7.82 9.32
CA VAL A 30 2.31 -8.96 9.87
C VAL A 30 1.34 -10.05 10.32
N ASP A 31 1.68 -11.31 10.08
CA ASP A 31 0.89 -12.45 10.59
C ASP A 31 1.10 -12.63 12.11
N SER A 32 -0.01 -12.70 12.85
CA SER A 32 0.03 -12.74 14.32
C SER A 32 0.69 -13.99 14.89
N ARG A 33 0.60 -15.14 14.20
CA ARG A 33 1.19 -16.40 14.69
C ARG A 33 2.70 -16.32 14.63
N HIS A 34 3.24 -15.80 13.54
CA HIS A 34 4.68 -15.59 13.39
C HIS A 34 5.17 -14.52 14.36
N LEU A 35 4.38 -13.46 14.59
CA LEU A 35 4.70 -12.43 15.59
C LEU A 35 4.79 -13.03 17.01
N VAL A 36 3.76 -13.77 17.45
CA VAL A 36 3.75 -14.42 18.76
C VAL A 36 4.90 -15.42 18.89
N LEU A 37 5.18 -16.20 17.84
CA LEU A 37 6.28 -17.18 17.85
C LEU A 37 7.65 -16.48 17.91
N ALA A 38 7.82 -15.33 17.24
CA ALA A 38 9.03 -14.51 17.34
C ALA A 38 9.27 -14.02 18.78
N ILE A 39 8.22 -13.49 19.43
CA ILE A 39 8.30 -13.01 20.82
C ILE A 39 8.67 -14.16 21.76
N LEU A 40 8.06 -15.34 21.59
CA LEU A 40 8.34 -16.51 22.40
C LEU A 40 9.78 -16.99 22.21
N VAL A 41 10.24 -17.13 20.96
CA VAL A 41 11.62 -17.54 20.65
C VAL A 41 12.61 -16.54 21.25
N SER A 42 12.41 -15.24 21.04
CA SER A 42 13.28 -14.21 21.59
C SER A 42 13.31 -14.22 23.12
N SER A 43 12.16 -14.41 23.77
CA SER A 43 12.07 -14.51 25.23
C SER A 43 12.84 -15.72 25.75
N VAL A 44 12.66 -16.90 25.12
CA VAL A 44 13.37 -18.12 25.53
C VAL A 44 14.88 -17.99 25.31
N VAL A 45 15.31 -17.43 24.18
CA VAL A 45 16.74 -17.20 23.90
C VAL A 45 17.34 -16.21 24.90
N SER A 46 16.67 -15.08 25.16
CA SER A 46 17.12 -14.06 26.12
C SER A 46 17.23 -14.58 27.55
N LEU A 47 16.19 -15.28 28.04
CA LEU A 47 16.22 -15.89 29.37
C LEU A 47 17.25 -17.02 29.45
N GLY A 48 17.38 -17.82 28.37
CA GLY A 48 18.35 -18.89 28.27
C GLY A 48 19.79 -18.39 28.33
N THR A 49 20.14 -17.36 27.56
CA THR A 49 21.50 -16.78 27.60
C THR A 49 21.78 -16.11 28.94
N TYR A 50 20.81 -15.43 29.55
CA TYR A 50 20.95 -14.86 30.88
C TYR A 50 21.24 -15.95 31.92
N ALA A 51 20.42 -17.00 31.97
CA ALA A 51 20.55 -18.07 32.95
C ALA A 51 21.86 -18.85 32.76
N LEU A 52 22.22 -19.15 31.52
CA LEU A 52 23.48 -19.81 31.19
C LEU A 52 24.69 -18.95 31.57
N ALA A 53 24.67 -17.66 31.23
CA ALA A 53 25.73 -16.73 31.59
C ALA A 53 25.85 -16.60 33.11
N LEU A 54 24.73 -16.50 33.84
CA LEU A 54 24.75 -16.43 35.30
C LEU A 54 25.32 -17.71 35.92
N TRP A 55 24.96 -18.88 35.40
CA TRP A 55 25.47 -20.17 35.90
C TRP A 55 26.98 -20.31 35.70
N ILE A 56 27.48 -19.98 34.51
CA ILE A 56 28.92 -20.01 34.22
C ILE A 56 29.66 -18.97 35.07
N LEU A 57 29.15 -17.75 35.11
CA LEU A 57 29.86 -16.62 35.68
C LEU A 57 29.81 -16.60 37.21
N ALA A 58 28.78 -17.17 37.82
CA ALA A 58 28.74 -17.42 39.26
C ALA A 58 29.80 -18.44 39.73
N GLY A 59 30.28 -19.31 38.82
CA GLY A 59 31.39 -20.23 39.10
C GLY A 59 32.77 -19.61 38.91
N ILE A 60 32.87 -18.47 38.21
CA ILE A 60 34.14 -17.82 37.85
C ILE A 60 34.40 -16.57 38.70
N LEU A 61 33.35 -15.82 39.03
CA LEU A 61 33.44 -14.57 39.78
C LEU A 61 33.12 -14.78 41.25
N ASP A 62 33.97 -14.25 42.13
CA ASP A 62 33.75 -14.27 43.58
C ASP A 62 32.59 -13.35 44.03
N SER A 63 32.20 -12.37 43.20
CA SER A 63 31.12 -11.43 43.49
C SER A 63 29.85 -11.76 42.73
N ALA A 64 28.82 -12.19 43.47
CA ALA A 64 27.49 -12.46 42.93
C ALA A 64 26.84 -11.24 42.25
N GLN A 65 27.13 -10.03 42.73
CA GLN A 65 26.60 -8.80 42.16
C GLN A 65 27.21 -8.50 40.78
N MET A 66 28.52 -8.71 40.63
CA MET A 66 29.22 -8.58 39.35
C MET A 66 28.74 -9.65 38.35
N ALA A 67 28.60 -10.89 38.81
CA ALA A 67 28.09 -11.98 37.97
C ALA A 67 26.70 -11.66 37.40
N LYS A 68 25.79 -11.12 38.23
CA LYS A 68 24.46 -10.71 37.78
C LYS A 68 24.49 -9.58 36.75
N ALA A 69 25.35 -8.57 36.95
CA ALA A 69 25.47 -7.43 36.04
C ALA A 69 25.97 -7.87 34.65
N TYR A 70 27.00 -8.71 34.59
CA TYR A 70 27.49 -9.26 33.34
C TYR A 70 26.50 -10.25 32.71
N ALA A 71 25.80 -11.06 33.49
CA ALA A 71 24.75 -11.92 32.97
C ALA A 71 23.62 -11.13 32.30
N MET A 72 23.22 -9.97 32.85
CA MET A 72 22.25 -9.08 32.18
C MET A 72 22.73 -8.61 30.80
N LEU A 73 24.03 -8.32 30.65
CA LEU A 73 24.61 -7.98 29.34
C LEU A 73 24.44 -9.12 28.34
N PHE A 74 24.70 -10.36 28.75
CA PHE A 74 24.45 -11.54 27.92
C PHE A 74 22.97 -11.80 27.63
N GLY A 75 22.06 -11.41 28.53
CA GLY A 75 20.62 -11.41 28.27
C GLY A 75 20.23 -10.46 27.14
N ILE A 76 20.78 -9.24 27.14
CA ILE A 76 20.57 -8.26 26.06
C ILE A 76 21.11 -8.79 24.73
N LEU A 77 22.32 -9.36 24.72
CA LEU A 77 22.88 -10.02 23.53
C LEU A 77 22.00 -11.18 23.05
N GLY A 78 21.41 -11.95 23.98
CA GLY A 78 20.45 -13.00 23.69
C GLY A 78 19.17 -12.49 23.04
N CYS A 79 18.64 -11.34 23.47
CA CYS A 79 17.50 -10.71 22.83
C CYS A 79 17.82 -10.34 21.37
N LEU A 80 19.01 -9.79 21.10
CA LEU A 80 19.46 -9.44 19.76
C LEU A 80 19.61 -10.69 18.86
N ALA A 81 20.15 -11.78 19.42
CA ALA A 81 20.23 -13.07 18.78
C ALA A 81 18.82 -13.65 18.49
N GLY A 82 17.89 -13.55 19.46
CA GLY A 82 16.51 -13.97 19.30
C GLY A 82 15.77 -13.21 18.19
N GLY A 83 15.99 -11.90 18.09
CA GLY A 83 15.48 -11.08 17.00
C GLY A 83 16.05 -11.47 15.64
N THR A 84 17.36 -11.71 15.55
CA THR A 84 18.00 -12.17 14.30
C THR A 84 17.56 -13.57 13.90
N ILE A 85 17.42 -14.50 14.84
CA ILE A 85 16.87 -15.84 14.58
C ILE A 85 15.44 -15.72 14.05
N SER A 86 14.61 -14.89 14.67
CA SER A 86 13.23 -14.67 14.23
C SER A 86 13.18 -14.06 12.83
N ALA A 87 14.04 -13.09 12.53
CA ALA A 87 14.14 -12.49 11.20
C ALA A 87 14.58 -13.49 10.11
N LEU A 88 15.45 -14.44 10.45
CA LEU A 88 15.87 -15.49 9.53
C LEU A 88 14.80 -16.58 9.35
N LEU A 89 14.07 -16.93 10.42
CA LEU A 89 13.04 -17.96 10.41
C LEU A 89 11.78 -17.49 9.67
N PHE A 90 11.40 -16.23 9.84
CA PHE A 90 10.25 -15.61 9.16
C PHE A 90 10.73 -14.81 7.96
N LYS A 91 11.16 -15.54 6.92
CA LYS A 91 11.64 -14.94 5.67
C LYS A 91 10.58 -13.96 5.12
N PRO A 92 10.96 -12.73 4.73
CA PRO A 92 10.01 -11.71 4.28
C PRO A 92 9.18 -12.25 3.12
N LYS A 93 7.90 -12.50 3.39
CA LYS A 93 6.95 -13.12 2.45
C LYS A 93 6.20 -12.06 1.65
N ARG A 94 6.85 -10.92 1.38
CA ARG A 94 6.31 -9.77 0.65
C ARG A 94 6.02 -10.21 -0.79
N ASP A 95 4.84 -10.78 -1.00
CA ASP A 95 4.26 -10.85 -2.32
C ASP A 95 3.85 -9.41 -2.65
N VAL A 96 4.76 -8.72 -3.33
CA VAL A 96 4.50 -7.38 -3.87
C VAL A 96 3.58 -7.60 -5.03
N ILE A 97 2.32 -7.84 -4.71
CA ILE A 97 1.27 -7.70 -5.68
C ILE A 97 1.11 -6.18 -5.83
N GLU A 98 2.03 -5.57 -6.58
CA GLU A 98 1.67 -4.45 -7.42
C GLU A 98 0.53 -5.00 -8.29
N HIS A 99 -0.70 -4.90 -7.80
CA HIS A 99 -1.82 -4.74 -8.69
C HIS A 99 -1.50 -3.46 -9.44
N ALA A 100 -0.73 -3.57 -10.52
CA ALA A 100 -0.67 -2.59 -11.58
C ALA A 100 -2.13 -2.30 -11.84
N ALA A 101 -2.59 -1.16 -11.30
CA ALA A 101 -4.02 -0.91 -11.14
C ALA A 101 -4.68 -1.25 -12.47
N ASP A 102 -5.62 -2.19 -12.43
CA ASP A 102 -6.31 -2.71 -13.60
C ASP A 102 -6.68 -1.50 -14.47
N PRO A 103 -6.30 -1.45 -15.76
CA PRO A 103 -6.53 -0.28 -16.60
C PRO A 103 -7.98 0.24 -16.52
N ALA A 104 -8.95 -0.65 -16.34
CA ALA A 104 -10.35 -0.31 -16.10
C ALA A 104 -10.61 0.45 -14.78
N PHE A 105 -9.91 0.11 -13.69
CA PHE A 105 -10.01 0.83 -12.41
C PHE A 105 -9.41 2.24 -12.52
N ARG A 106 -8.32 2.40 -13.26
CA ARG A 106 -7.71 3.72 -13.50
C ARG A 106 -8.66 4.62 -14.30
N GLU A 107 -9.28 4.08 -15.34
CA GLU A 107 -10.30 4.80 -16.11
C GLU A 107 -11.52 5.17 -15.25
N GLN A 108 -11.92 4.31 -14.32
CA GLN A 108 -13.06 4.56 -13.42
C GLN A 108 -12.77 5.71 -12.44
N VAL A 109 -11.58 5.75 -11.85
CA VAL A 109 -11.16 6.84 -10.96
C VAL A 109 -11.10 8.17 -11.73
N VAL A 110 -10.55 8.19 -12.95
CA VAL A 110 -10.54 9.41 -13.80
C VAL A 110 -11.95 9.88 -14.13
N ASN A 111 -12.87 8.95 -14.41
CA ASN A 111 -14.27 9.27 -14.67
C ASN A 111 -14.99 9.79 -13.42
N ASP A 112 -14.66 9.29 -12.23
CA ASP A 112 -15.23 9.80 -10.98
C ASP A 112 -14.69 11.19 -10.63
N LEU A 113 -13.40 11.45 -10.89
CA LEU A 113 -12.83 12.81 -10.82
C LEU A 113 -13.54 13.79 -11.77
N LEU A 114 -13.82 13.37 -13.01
CA LEU A 114 -14.59 14.16 -13.98
C LEU A 114 -16.01 14.46 -13.49
N LYS A 115 -16.67 13.52 -12.82
CA LYS A 115 -18.02 13.74 -12.27
C LYS A 115 -18.02 14.72 -11.09
N GLU A 116 -16.99 14.68 -10.26
CA GLU A 116 -16.93 15.49 -9.03
C GLU A 116 -16.45 16.93 -9.30
N TYR A 117 -15.49 17.10 -10.21
CA TYR A 117 -14.87 18.41 -10.52
C TYR A 117 -15.28 18.98 -11.89
N GLY A 118 -16.02 18.24 -12.69
CA GLY A 118 -16.63 18.69 -13.95
C GLY A 118 -15.69 18.68 -15.16
N SER A 119 -14.45 19.16 -15.01
CA SER A 119 -13.43 19.15 -16.07
C SER A 119 -12.07 18.86 -15.46
N LEU A 120 -11.24 18.09 -16.17
CA LEU A 120 -9.85 17.82 -15.77
C LEU A 120 -8.91 19.00 -16.09
N GLY A 121 -9.42 20.03 -16.78
CA GLY A 121 -8.59 21.12 -17.28
C GLY A 121 -7.68 20.66 -18.43
N ARG A 122 -6.82 21.58 -18.88
CA ARG A 122 -5.98 21.37 -20.05
C ARG A 122 -4.58 20.95 -19.61
N LEU A 123 -4.09 19.78 -20.05
CA LEU A 123 -2.76 19.30 -19.64
C LEU A 123 -1.66 20.30 -20.02
N GLU A 124 -1.87 21.10 -21.07
CA GLU A 124 -0.94 22.13 -21.53
C GLU A 124 -0.85 23.38 -20.64
N GLU A 125 -1.81 23.58 -19.73
CA GLU A 125 -1.77 24.67 -18.74
C GLU A 125 -0.99 24.26 -17.47
N THR A 126 -0.62 22.98 -17.37
CA THR A 126 0.10 22.44 -16.23
C THR A 126 1.61 22.71 -16.36
N SER A 127 2.30 22.95 -15.24
CA SER A 127 3.76 23.13 -15.20
C SER A 127 4.50 21.98 -15.90
N PRO A 128 5.59 22.26 -16.64
CA PRO A 128 6.40 21.22 -17.29
C PRO A 128 6.96 20.17 -16.33
N GLU A 129 7.13 20.51 -15.04
CA GLU A 129 7.58 19.59 -13.98
C GLU A 129 6.51 18.53 -13.67
N VAL A 130 5.24 18.93 -13.58
CA VAL A 130 4.12 18.03 -13.29
C VAL A 130 3.83 17.11 -14.49
N ILE A 131 4.03 17.61 -15.72
CA ILE A 131 3.93 16.78 -16.93
C ILE A 131 5.01 15.69 -16.94
N ALA A 132 6.21 15.98 -16.43
CA ALA A 132 7.28 14.99 -16.33
C ALA A 132 6.93 13.91 -15.30
N GLU A 133 6.40 14.28 -14.14
CA GLU A 133 5.94 13.33 -13.12
C GLU A 133 4.77 12.46 -13.61
N LEU A 134 3.78 13.06 -14.29
CA LEU A 134 2.66 12.32 -14.89
C LEU A 134 3.12 11.28 -15.93
N ARG A 135 4.20 11.57 -16.65
CA ARG A 135 4.80 10.66 -17.62
C ARG A 135 5.55 9.53 -16.92
N ASP A 136 6.29 9.83 -15.86
CA ASP A 136 7.04 8.83 -15.08
C ASP A 136 6.09 7.85 -14.36
N LEU A 137 4.93 8.35 -13.90
CA LEU A 137 3.88 7.55 -13.29
C LEU A 137 2.98 6.81 -14.31
N GLY A 138 3.21 7.00 -15.62
CA GLY A 138 2.41 6.38 -16.68
C GLY A 138 0.94 6.85 -16.72
N LEU A 139 0.64 8.01 -16.15
CA LEU A 139 -0.70 8.60 -16.07
C LEU A 139 -0.98 9.56 -17.23
N TYR A 140 0.05 10.10 -17.87
CA TYR A 140 -0.08 11.11 -18.92
C TYR A 140 -1.06 10.71 -20.04
N GLU A 141 -0.92 9.51 -20.60
CA GLU A 141 -1.80 9.06 -21.70
C GLU A 141 -3.24 8.85 -21.23
N LEU A 142 -3.46 8.41 -20.00
CA LEU A 142 -4.79 8.22 -19.41
C LEU A 142 -5.56 9.55 -19.29
N PHE A 143 -4.87 10.60 -18.84
CA PHE A 143 -5.46 11.94 -18.73
C PHE A 143 -5.66 12.61 -20.10
N ARG A 144 -4.73 12.40 -21.03
CA ARG A 144 -4.85 12.89 -22.41
C ARG A 144 -6.04 12.28 -23.15
N ASP A 145 -6.24 10.97 -23.01
CA ASP A 145 -7.39 10.27 -23.61
C ASP A 145 -8.73 10.66 -22.96
N ALA A 146 -8.72 11.08 -21.69
CA ALA A 146 -9.88 11.66 -21.03
C ALA A 146 -10.19 13.08 -21.57
N GLU A 147 -9.17 13.93 -21.72
CA GLU A 147 -9.31 15.28 -22.28
C GLU A 147 -9.85 15.25 -23.73
N LEU A 148 -9.33 14.35 -24.57
CA LEU A 148 -9.79 14.20 -25.95
C LEU A 148 -11.26 13.74 -26.03
N ARG A 149 -11.70 12.90 -25.10
CA ARG A 149 -13.11 12.48 -24.98
C ARG A 149 -14.02 13.62 -24.54
N GLU A 150 -13.56 14.49 -23.65
CA GLU A 150 -14.28 15.70 -23.24
C GLU A 150 -14.43 16.68 -24.42
N GLN A 151 -13.39 16.86 -25.21
CA GLN A 151 -13.40 17.73 -26.40
C GLN A 151 -14.24 17.18 -27.57
N THR A 152 -14.32 15.85 -27.70
CA THR A 152 -15.09 15.17 -28.76
C THR A 152 -16.55 14.94 -28.38
N ALA A 153 -16.87 14.92 -27.09
CA ALA A 153 -18.26 14.99 -26.63
C ALA A 153 -18.86 16.34 -27.04
N PRO A 154 -20.05 16.38 -27.67
CA PRO A 154 -20.65 17.64 -28.10
C PRO A 154 -20.83 18.56 -26.88
N SER A 155 -20.06 19.64 -26.88
CA SER A 155 -20.12 20.72 -25.91
C SER A 155 -21.53 21.26 -25.81
N ALA A 156 -22.22 20.93 -24.72
CA ALA A 156 -23.44 21.62 -24.29
C ALA A 156 -23.12 22.98 -23.64
N ALA A 157 -21.86 23.45 -23.68
CA ALA A 157 -21.42 24.69 -23.05
C ALA A 157 -21.41 25.91 -24.00
N ASP A 158 -21.56 25.73 -25.33
CA ASP A 158 -21.50 26.83 -26.31
C ASP A 158 -22.88 27.39 -26.75
N ALA A 159 -24.00 26.86 -26.24
CA ALA A 159 -25.34 27.37 -26.57
C ALA A 159 -25.78 28.57 -25.72
N GLY A 160 -24.98 29.01 -24.75
CA GLY A 160 -25.40 29.99 -23.72
C GLY A 160 -24.86 31.41 -23.88
N VAL A 161 -23.83 31.66 -24.70
CA VAL A 161 -23.08 32.94 -24.64
C VAL A 161 -23.45 33.93 -25.75
N ASP A 162 -24.01 33.47 -26.88
CA ASP A 162 -24.31 34.36 -28.03
C ASP A 162 -25.62 35.19 -27.87
N ALA A 163 -26.52 34.80 -26.96
CA ALA A 163 -27.84 35.44 -26.84
C ALA A 163 -27.84 36.82 -26.13
N SER A 164 -26.71 37.26 -25.56
CA SER A 164 -26.69 38.41 -24.63
C SER A 164 -26.06 39.70 -25.19
N LEU A 165 -25.61 39.74 -26.44
CA LEU A 165 -24.82 40.85 -26.99
C LEU A 165 -25.43 41.53 -28.23
N GLN A 166 -26.76 41.57 -28.34
CA GLN A 166 -27.40 42.36 -29.39
C GLN A 166 -27.67 43.81 -28.91
N PRO A 167 -26.96 44.83 -29.43
CA PRO A 167 -27.13 46.22 -29.01
C PRO A 167 -28.39 46.79 -29.66
N SER A 168 -29.41 47.07 -28.86
CA SER A 168 -30.62 47.77 -29.31
C SER A 168 -30.34 49.26 -29.49
N GLY A 169 -29.75 49.61 -30.65
CA GLY A 169 -29.68 50.98 -31.17
C GLY A 169 -31.00 51.38 -31.85
N GLY A 170 -31.54 52.55 -31.51
CA GLY A 170 -32.91 52.95 -31.84
C GLY A 170 -33.14 53.67 -33.18
N ARG A 171 -34.31 54.35 -33.21
CA ARG A 171 -34.90 55.28 -34.20
C ARG A 171 -35.89 54.66 -35.20
N SER A 172 -37.18 54.94 -35.05
CA SER A 172 -37.88 56.12 -35.61
C SER A 172 -39.27 56.25 -34.99
#